data_AF-A0A150TUD4-F1
#
_entry.id   AF-A0A150TUD4-F1
#
_cell.length_a   1.000
_cell.length_b   1.000
_cell.length_c   1.000
_cell.angle_alpha   90.00
_cell.angle_beta   90.00
_cell.angle_gamma   90.00
#
_symmetry.space_group_name_H-M   'P 1'
#
loop_
_entity.id
_entity.type
_entity.pdbx_description
1 polymer ?
#
loop_
_entity_poly.entity_id
_entity_poly.type
_entity_poly.pdbx_seq_one_letter_code
_entity_poly.pdbx_strand_id
1 'polypeptide(L)'
;MKPKHPLSPYLLLLPTAAFLGVFFLVPLLLAAKNSFYAWDLLTPPRYVGLRNYEVLIESGELAGALLRTLGYSAVVVALSGSLGLALAVALDRPGPVYAFVRGAVFSAYVVSWVAVALLWMWILDAEGILSAALRGLGLPAMSWLGDPRSALLALAAVSVWKITGYAMVIFLAGLQDIPRALHEAAALDGAGPWRRFRHVTWPLLRPSAAFVATTSLILSFQAFDVIRVMTQGGPVKSTTLFVYAIYEHVFVNLRVGRASAMIVIFFGFLLLLTVLQLWALRAGAPREGRRPS
;
A
#
# COMPACT_ATOMS: atom_id res chain seq x y z
N MET A 1 -15.27 23.49 23.67
CA MET A 1 -16.34 24.47 23.36
C MET A 1 -17.57 23.72 22.87
N LYS A 2 -18.71 23.82 23.56
CA LYS A 2 -19.97 23.23 23.06
C LYS A 2 -20.54 24.13 21.95
N PRO A 3 -20.92 23.59 20.78
CA PRO A 3 -21.46 24.40 19.69
C PRO A 3 -22.76 25.10 20.11
N LYS A 4 -22.92 26.37 19.72
CA LYS A 4 -24.11 27.20 20.06
C LYS A 4 -25.40 26.71 19.37
N HIS A 5 -25.29 26.02 18.22
CA HIS A 5 -26.39 25.34 17.56
C HIS A 5 -26.06 23.86 17.35
N PRO A 6 -27.04 22.95 17.53
CA PRO A 6 -26.84 21.52 17.33
C PRO A 6 -26.45 21.16 15.89
N LEU A 7 -26.74 22.05 14.92
CA LEU A 7 -26.45 21.86 13.49
C LEU A 7 -25.07 22.36 13.06
N SER A 8 -24.37 23.18 13.87
CA SER A 8 -23.08 23.76 13.48
C SER A 8 -22.00 22.72 13.12
N PRO A 9 -21.87 21.58 13.85
CA PRO A 9 -20.91 20.53 13.46
C PRO A 9 -21.24 19.90 12.10
N TYR A 10 -22.52 19.72 11.78
CA TYR A 10 -22.94 19.11 10.51
C TYR A 10 -22.72 20.03 9.31
N LEU A 11 -22.97 21.33 9.48
CA LEU A 11 -22.69 22.34 8.44
C LEU A 11 -21.19 22.43 8.11
N LEU A 12 -20.32 22.27 9.11
CA LEU A 12 -18.87 22.21 8.91
C LEU A 12 -18.42 20.94 8.16
N LEU A 13 -19.12 19.82 8.33
CA LEU A 13 -18.85 18.57 7.63
C LEU A 13 -19.42 18.53 6.21
N LEU A 14 -20.44 19.36 5.92
CA LEU A 14 -21.18 19.32 4.67
C LEU A 14 -20.31 19.49 3.42
N PRO A 15 -19.34 20.43 3.34
CA PRO A 15 -18.47 20.56 2.17
C PRO A 15 -17.64 19.30 1.90
N THR A 16 -17.06 18.70 2.94
CA THR A 16 -16.28 17.46 2.84
C THR A 16 -17.16 16.28 2.46
N ALA A 17 -18.33 16.15 3.07
CA ALA A 17 -19.28 15.09 2.76
C ALA A 17 -19.82 15.20 1.33
N ALA A 18 -20.11 16.42 0.86
CA ALA A 18 -20.54 16.68 -0.52
C ALA A 18 -19.44 16.31 -1.51
N PHE A 19 -18.19 16.71 -1.23
CA PHE A 19 -17.04 16.36 -2.07
C PHE A 19 -16.85 14.83 -2.16
N LEU A 20 -16.86 14.13 -1.02
CA LEU A 20 -16.78 12.67 -0.98
C LEU A 20 -17.96 12.01 -1.71
N GLY A 21 -19.17 12.55 -1.54
CA GLY A 21 -20.37 12.08 -2.22
C GLY A 21 -20.23 12.16 -3.74
N VAL A 22 -19.88 13.34 -4.26
CA VAL A 22 -19.81 13.60 -5.70
C VAL A 22 -18.63 12.91 -6.36
N PHE A 23 -17.45 12.93 -5.75
CA PHE A 23 -16.22 12.46 -6.41
C PHE A 23 -15.83 11.02 -6.07
N PHE A 24 -16.40 10.42 -5.03
CA PHE A 24 -16.11 9.02 -4.66
C PHE A 24 -17.35 8.14 -4.71
N LEU A 25 -18.42 8.50 -3.98
CA LEU A 25 -19.61 7.64 -3.90
C LEU A 25 -20.37 7.55 -5.22
N VAL A 26 -20.57 8.67 -5.92
CA VAL A 26 -21.26 8.67 -7.22
C VAL A 26 -20.53 7.81 -8.26
N PRO A 27 -19.21 7.99 -8.52
CA PRO A 27 -18.48 7.12 -9.44
C PRO A 27 -18.51 5.64 -9.04
N LEU A 28 -18.44 5.34 -7.73
CA LEU A 28 -18.53 3.97 -7.23
C LEU A 28 -19.91 3.36 -7.51
N LEU A 29 -20.99 4.11 -7.28
CA LEU A 29 -22.36 3.67 -7.58
C LEU A 29 -22.59 3.52 -9.09
N LEU A 30 -22.00 4.39 -9.90
CA LEU A 30 -22.05 4.26 -11.37
C LEU A 30 -21.28 3.02 -11.83
N ALA A 31 -20.10 2.73 -11.27
CA ALA A 31 -19.40 1.47 -11.54
C ALA A 31 -20.24 0.26 -11.09
N ALA A 32 -20.86 0.32 -9.91
CA ALA A 32 -21.76 -0.73 -9.44
C ALA A 32 -22.99 -0.91 -10.34
N LYS A 33 -23.53 0.15 -10.93
CA LYS A 33 -24.58 0.05 -11.95
C LYS A 33 -24.04 -0.57 -13.24
N ASN A 34 -22.94 -0.04 -13.75
CA ASN A 34 -22.35 -0.44 -15.03
C ASN A 34 -21.83 -1.88 -15.02
N SER A 35 -21.52 -2.46 -13.86
CA SER A 35 -21.14 -3.86 -13.75
C SER A 35 -22.23 -4.83 -14.22
N PHE A 36 -23.49 -4.41 -14.24
CA PHE A 36 -24.62 -5.20 -14.76
C PHE A 36 -24.88 -5.00 -16.26
N TYR A 37 -24.08 -4.19 -16.94
CA TYR A 37 -24.22 -3.89 -18.37
C TYR A 37 -23.02 -4.40 -19.16
N ALA A 38 -23.27 -4.90 -20.37
CA ALA A 38 -22.26 -5.01 -21.41
C ALA A 38 -22.13 -3.64 -22.07
N TRP A 39 -21.00 -3.00 -21.83
CA TRP A 39 -20.72 -1.67 -22.36
C TRP A 39 -19.25 -1.55 -22.77
N ASP A 40 -19.03 -1.05 -23.97
CA ASP A 40 -17.74 -0.95 -24.65
C ASP A 40 -17.37 0.48 -25.09
N LEU A 41 -18.06 1.50 -24.55
CA LEU A 41 -17.92 2.93 -24.91
C LEU A 41 -18.30 3.28 -26.37
N LEU A 42 -18.40 2.29 -27.25
CA LEU A 42 -18.69 2.47 -28.68
C LEU A 42 -20.17 2.24 -28.98
N THR A 43 -20.80 1.33 -28.25
CA THR A 43 -22.21 0.96 -28.41
C THR A 43 -23.03 1.32 -27.17
N PRO A 44 -24.37 1.51 -27.33
CA PRO A 44 -25.25 1.72 -26.20
C PRO A 44 -25.17 0.57 -25.17
N PRO A 45 -25.12 0.85 -23.86
CA PRO A 45 -25.05 -0.18 -22.83
C PRO A 45 -26.22 -1.16 -22.90
N ARG A 46 -25.94 -2.46 -22.93
CA ARG A 46 -26.96 -3.53 -22.87
C ARG A 46 -26.97 -4.19 -21.50
N TYR A 47 -28.12 -4.28 -20.84
CA TYR A 47 -28.22 -5.00 -19.56
C TYR A 47 -27.96 -6.50 -19.75
N VAL A 48 -27.06 -7.06 -18.95
CA VAL A 48 -26.64 -8.48 -19.00
C VAL A 48 -26.66 -9.17 -17.64
N GLY A 49 -27.23 -8.52 -16.61
CA GLY A 49 -27.28 -9.08 -15.26
C GLY A 49 -25.89 -9.39 -14.70
N LEU A 50 -25.71 -10.61 -14.18
CA LEU A 50 -24.45 -11.03 -13.55
C LEU A 50 -23.41 -11.59 -14.52
N ARG A 51 -23.65 -11.55 -15.83
CA ARG A 51 -22.77 -12.19 -16.82
C ARG A 51 -21.32 -11.72 -16.76
N ASN A 52 -21.07 -10.45 -16.43
CA ASN A 52 -19.71 -9.92 -16.26
C ASN A 52 -18.96 -10.61 -15.10
N TYR A 53 -19.66 -10.97 -14.02
CA TYR A 53 -19.08 -11.65 -12.86
C TYR A 53 -18.78 -13.11 -13.17
N GLU A 54 -19.71 -13.82 -13.82
CA GLU A 54 -19.51 -15.22 -14.26
C GLU A 54 -18.26 -15.35 -15.13
N VAL A 55 -18.13 -14.49 -16.16
CA VAL A 55 -16.99 -14.52 -17.08
C VAL A 55 -15.66 -14.29 -16.36
N LEU A 56 -15.63 -13.42 -15.34
CA LEU A 56 -14.43 -13.15 -14.55
C LEU A 56 -14.02 -14.34 -13.66
N ILE A 57 -14.99 -15.12 -13.19
CA ILE A 57 -14.76 -16.31 -12.38
C ILE A 57 -14.32 -17.47 -13.28
N GLU A 58 -15.03 -17.70 -14.39
CA GLU A 58 -14.74 -18.76 -15.36
C GLU A 58 -13.37 -18.59 -16.03
N SER A 59 -12.95 -17.35 -16.32
CA SER A 59 -11.65 -17.10 -16.97
C SER A 59 -10.44 -17.28 -16.06
N GLY A 60 -10.64 -17.31 -14.74
CA GLY A 60 -9.55 -17.33 -13.75
C GLY A 60 -8.69 -16.06 -13.72
N GLU A 61 -8.98 -15.05 -14.56
CA GLU A 61 -8.23 -13.80 -14.64
C GLU A 61 -8.26 -13.05 -13.30
N LEU A 62 -9.42 -13.04 -12.66
CA LEU A 62 -9.63 -12.39 -11.37
C LEU A 62 -8.78 -13.03 -10.27
N ALA A 63 -8.79 -14.36 -10.19
CA ALA A 63 -7.98 -15.10 -9.22
C ALA A 63 -6.48 -14.89 -9.46
N GLY A 64 -6.03 -14.93 -10.72
CA GLY A 64 -4.64 -14.70 -11.08
C GLY A 64 -4.16 -13.30 -10.69
N ALA A 65 -4.93 -12.25 -11.02
CA ALA A 65 -4.58 -10.88 -10.66
C ALA A 65 -4.60 -10.65 -9.14
N LEU A 66 -5.59 -11.21 -8.43
CA LEU A 66 -5.66 -11.12 -6.96
C LEU A 66 -4.47 -11.81 -6.29
N LEU A 67 -4.14 -13.03 -6.68
CA LEU A 67 -3.03 -13.79 -6.07
C LEU A 67 -1.69 -13.09 -6.29
N ARG A 68 -1.43 -12.56 -7.49
CA ARG A 68 -0.23 -11.77 -7.77
C ARG A 68 -0.19 -10.50 -6.93
N THR A 69 -1.33 -9.82 -6.80
CA THR A 69 -1.43 -8.59 -6.00
C THR A 69 -1.21 -8.89 -4.53
N LEU A 70 -1.81 -9.95 -4.00
CA LEU A 70 -1.61 -10.40 -2.62
C LEU A 70 -0.15 -10.77 -2.34
N GLY A 71 0.49 -11.54 -3.22
CA GLY A 71 1.91 -11.90 -3.08
C GLY A 71 2.81 -10.66 -3.11
N TYR A 72 2.59 -9.77 -4.08
CA TYR A 72 3.30 -8.50 -4.19
C TYR A 72 3.09 -7.63 -2.93
N SER A 73 1.85 -7.45 -2.50
CA SER A 73 1.48 -6.65 -1.33
C SER A 73 2.06 -7.20 -0.04
N ALA A 74 2.05 -8.52 0.16
CA ALA A 74 2.63 -9.15 1.33
C ALA A 74 4.12 -8.86 1.45
N VAL A 75 4.87 -8.98 0.35
CA VAL A 75 6.31 -8.64 0.30
C VAL A 75 6.52 -7.16 0.58
N VAL A 76 5.77 -6.28 -0.10
CA VAL A 76 5.92 -4.83 0.06
C VAL A 76 5.62 -4.39 1.48
N VAL A 77 4.52 -4.83 2.09
CA VAL A 77 4.12 -4.47 3.45
C VAL A 77 5.14 -4.99 4.47
N ALA A 78 5.51 -6.27 4.38
CA ALA A 78 6.43 -6.88 5.33
C ALA A 78 7.81 -6.22 5.29
N LEU A 79 8.38 -6.02 4.09
CA LEU A 79 9.72 -5.45 3.95
C LEU A 79 9.75 -3.96 4.24
N SER A 80 8.82 -3.17 3.70
CA SER A 80 8.80 -1.71 3.97
C SER A 80 8.52 -1.39 5.43
N GLY A 81 7.63 -2.15 6.07
CA GLY A 81 7.35 -2.03 7.51
C GLY A 81 8.57 -2.40 8.35
N SER A 82 9.22 -3.52 8.06
CA SER A 82 10.39 -3.99 8.82
C SER A 82 11.60 -3.08 8.64
N LEU A 83 11.90 -2.66 7.40
CA LEU A 83 12.98 -1.72 7.11
C LEU A 83 12.68 -0.34 7.70
N GLY A 84 11.44 0.11 7.59
CA GLY A 84 10.99 1.38 8.18
C GLY A 84 11.18 1.39 9.69
N LEU A 85 10.79 0.32 10.38
CA LEU A 85 11.00 0.17 11.82
C LEU A 85 12.49 0.12 12.18
N ALA A 86 13.29 -0.65 11.45
CA ALA A 86 14.73 -0.74 11.67
C ALA A 86 15.42 0.63 11.54
N LEU A 87 15.07 1.38 10.49
CA LEU A 87 15.57 2.73 10.29
C LEU A 87 15.06 3.70 11.37
N ALA A 88 13.80 3.59 11.78
CA ALA A 88 13.24 4.43 12.84
C ALA A 88 14.01 4.22 14.15
N VAL A 89 14.26 2.98 14.56
CA VAL A 89 15.06 2.65 15.76
C VAL A 89 16.50 3.13 15.62
N ALA A 90 17.11 3.00 14.43
CA ALA A 90 18.48 3.45 14.20
C ALA A 90 18.63 4.98 14.21
N LEU A 91 17.59 5.70 13.78
CA LEU A 91 17.59 7.16 13.60
C LEU A 91 16.85 7.92 14.70
N ASP A 92 16.34 7.24 15.73
CA ASP A 92 15.74 7.85 16.91
C ASP A 92 16.82 8.43 17.85
N ARG A 93 17.58 9.39 17.34
CA ARG A 93 18.63 10.11 18.06
C ARG A 93 18.60 11.60 17.71
N PRO A 94 18.90 12.48 18.69
CA PRO A 94 19.05 13.90 18.41
C PRO A 94 20.33 14.15 17.58
N GLY A 95 20.29 15.16 16.72
CA GLY A 95 21.46 15.64 15.98
C GLY A 95 21.18 15.93 14.50
N PRO A 96 21.96 16.84 13.88
CA PRO A 96 21.74 17.28 12.50
C PRO A 96 21.95 16.15 11.49
N VAL A 97 22.90 15.24 11.75
CA VAL A 97 23.15 14.08 10.87
C VAL A 97 21.93 13.16 10.82
N TYR A 98 21.34 12.82 11.97
CA TYR A 98 20.13 11.99 12.02
C TYR A 98 18.92 12.69 11.40
N ALA A 99 18.80 14.01 11.55
CA ALA A 99 17.76 14.79 10.87
C ALA A 99 17.95 14.75 9.34
N PHE A 100 19.17 14.93 8.85
CA PHE A 100 19.50 14.85 7.43
C PHE A 100 19.20 13.47 6.85
N VAL A 101 19.64 12.39 7.51
CA VAL A 101 19.39 11.02 7.01
C VAL A 101 17.89 10.71 6.98
N ARG A 102 17.12 11.11 8.01
CA ARG A 102 15.65 10.97 8.00
C ARG A 102 15.03 11.72 6.82
N GLY A 103 15.45 12.95 6.56
CA GLY A 103 15.00 13.75 5.42
C GLY A 103 15.35 13.11 4.08
N ALA A 104 16.58 12.60 3.93
CA ALA A 104 17.04 11.95 2.71
C ALA A 104 16.23 10.67 2.41
N VAL A 105 16.01 9.82 3.41
CA VAL A 105 15.19 8.60 3.26
C VAL A 105 13.72 8.93 2.98
N PHE A 106 13.14 9.91 3.69
CA PHE A 106 11.76 10.32 3.46
C PHE A 106 11.55 10.98 2.09
N SER A 107 12.56 11.67 1.56
CA SER A 107 12.45 12.35 0.27
C SER A 107 12.05 11.42 -0.88
N ALA A 108 12.49 10.14 -0.86
CA ALA A 108 12.08 9.12 -1.82
C ALA A 108 10.56 8.92 -1.88
N TYR A 109 9.86 9.03 -0.75
CA TYR A 109 8.41 8.91 -0.69
C TYR A 109 7.70 10.10 -1.37
N VAL A 110 8.25 11.31 -1.22
CA VAL A 110 7.65 12.57 -1.71
C VAL A 110 7.71 12.69 -3.24
N VAL A 111 8.72 12.11 -3.88
CA VAL A 111 8.85 12.11 -5.36
C VAL A 111 7.63 11.43 -6.02
N SER A 112 7.20 11.83 -7.21
CA SER A 112 6.07 11.15 -7.89
C SER A 112 6.41 9.70 -8.28
N TRP A 113 5.41 8.82 -8.33
CA TRP A 113 5.61 7.43 -8.76
C TRP A 113 6.15 7.32 -10.19
N VAL A 114 5.72 8.20 -11.09
CA VAL A 114 6.20 8.22 -12.48
C VAL A 114 7.69 8.56 -12.55
N ALA A 115 8.16 9.58 -11.81
CA ALA A 115 9.57 9.94 -11.78
C ALA A 115 10.43 8.83 -11.16
N VAL A 116 9.95 8.21 -10.08
CA VAL A 116 10.60 7.03 -9.48
C VAL A 116 10.70 5.89 -10.49
N ALA A 117 9.61 5.58 -11.20
CA ALA A 117 9.59 4.51 -12.20
C ALA A 117 10.61 4.75 -13.33
N LEU A 118 10.67 5.97 -13.88
CA LEU A 118 11.64 6.32 -14.93
C LEU A 118 13.10 6.18 -14.45
N LEU A 119 13.39 6.66 -13.24
CA LEU A 119 14.72 6.51 -12.65
C LEU A 119 15.10 5.04 -12.48
N TRP A 120 14.20 4.22 -11.96
CA TRP A 120 14.47 2.79 -11.74
C TRP A 120 14.51 1.99 -13.03
N MET A 121 13.78 2.36 -14.08
CA MET A 121 13.93 1.74 -15.41
C MET A 121 15.36 1.87 -15.91
N TRP A 122 15.96 3.05 -15.78
CA TRP A 122 17.34 3.26 -16.21
C TRP A 122 18.36 2.50 -15.35
N ILE A 123 18.12 2.41 -14.03
CA ILE A 123 19.00 1.63 -13.12
C ILE A 123 18.92 0.13 -13.41
N LEU A 124 17.71 -0.39 -13.64
CA LEU A 124 17.41 -1.82 -13.81
C LEU A 124 17.55 -2.32 -15.25
N ASP A 125 17.89 -1.43 -16.18
CA ASP A 125 18.15 -1.78 -17.56
C ASP A 125 19.33 -2.77 -17.69
N ALA A 126 19.34 -3.57 -18.75
CA ALA A 126 20.40 -4.54 -19.01
C ALA A 126 21.78 -3.88 -19.19
N GLU A 127 21.81 -2.63 -19.65
CA GLU A 127 23.02 -1.81 -19.74
C GLU A 127 23.11 -0.75 -18.63
N GLY A 128 22.14 -0.75 -17.71
CA GLY A 128 22.04 0.19 -16.60
C GLY A 128 23.13 0.04 -15.54
N ILE A 129 23.11 0.96 -14.57
CA ILE A 129 24.09 1.01 -13.47
C ILE A 129 24.15 -0.33 -12.71
N LEU A 130 23.00 -0.93 -12.40
CA LEU A 130 22.99 -2.17 -11.62
C LEU A 130 23.67 -3.31 -12.39
N SER A 131 23.37 -3.43 -13.67
CA SER A 131 23.98 -4.44 -14.55
C SER A 131 25.48 -4.20 -14.76
N ALA A 132 25.92 -2.95 -14.84
CA ALA A 132 27.35 -2.60 -14.86
C ALA A 132 28.07 -3.00 -13.56
N ALA A 133 27.45 -2.72 -12.40
CA ALA A 133 28.00 -3.12 -11.09
C ALA A 133 28.09 -4.64 -10.94
N LEU A 134 27.07 -5.39 -11.36
CA LEU A 134 27.08 -6.86 -11.33
C LEU A 134 28.19 -7.44 -12.21
N ARG A 135 28.40 -6.91 -13.42
CA ARG A 135 29.50 -7.32 -14.31
C ARG A 135 30.87 -7.07 -13.67
N GLY A 136 31.04 -5.94 -12.99
CA GLY A 136 32.28 -5.63 -12.25
C GLY A 136 32.58 -6.63 -11.12
N LEU A 137 31.55 -7.27 -10.56
CA LEU A 137 31.67 -8.33 -9.56
C LEU A 137 31.76 -9.75 -10.17
N GLY A 138 31.84 -9.86 -11.50
CA GLY A 138 31.87 -11.14 -12.21
C GLY A 138 30.53 -11.87 -12.26
N LEU A 139 29.42 -11.21 -11.90
CA LEU A 139 28.06 -11.76 -11.97
C LEU A 139 27.43 -11.50 -13.35
N PRO A 140 26.54 -12.39 -13.83
CA PRO A 140 25.85 -12.17 -15.09
C PRO A 140 24.91 -10.97 -15.00
N ALA A 141 24.93 -10.12 -16.01
CA ALA A 141 23.91 -9.09 -16.19
C ALA A 141 22.56 -9.75 -16.51
N MET A 142 21.50 -9.33 -15.83
CA MET A 142 20.15 -9.85 -16.03
C MET A 142 19.19 -8.71 -16.33
N SER A 143 18.31 -8.91 -17.32
CA SER A 143 17.21 -7.98 -17.57
C SER A 143 16.14 -8.17 -16.49
N TRP A 144 16.22 -7.36 -15.43
CA TRP A 144 15.33 -7.45 -14.27
C TRP A 144 13.86 -7.22 -14.60
N LEU A 145 13.57 -6.44 -15.65
CA LEU A 145 12.20 -6.17 -16.11
C LEU A 145 11.78 -7.09 -17.26
N GLY A 146 12.72 -7.78 -17.91
CA GLY A 146 12.48 -8.63 -19.07
C GLY A 146 12.13 -10.09 -18.75
N ASP A 147 12.42 -10.58 -17.54
CA ASP A 147 12.11 -11.95 -17.11
C ASP A 147 10.85 -11.98 -16.21
N PRO A 148 9.83 -12.81 -16.53
CA PRO A 148 8.62 -12.97 -15.72
C PRO A 148 8.86 -13.29 -14.24
N ARG A 149 9.99 -13.94 -13.91
CA ARG A 149 10.32 -14.34 -12.54
C ARG A 149 10.89 -13.18 -11.72
N SER A 150 11.63 -12.28 -12.36
CA SER A 150 12.33 -11.18 -11.68
C SER A 150 11.55 -9.86 -11.74
N ALA A 151 10.75 -9.63 -12.78
CA ALA A 151 10.05 -8.36 -12.99
C ALA A 151 9.16 -7.96 -11.82
N LEU A 152 8.34 -8.89 -11.31
CA LEU A 152 7.45 -8.58 -10.17
C LEU A 152 8.24 -8.30 -8.88
N LEU A 153 9.36 -9.00 -8.68
CA LEU A 153 10.24 -8.77 -7.53
C LEU A 153 10.97 -7.43 -7.64
N ALA A 154 11.40 -7.04 -8.83
CA ALA A 154 12.01 -5.75 -9.09
C ALA A 154 11.03 -4.61 -8.79
N LEU A 155 9.78 -4.71 -9.27
CA LEU A 155 8.72 -3.75 -8.94
C LEU A 155 8.43 -3.69 -7.44
N ALA A 156 8.42 -4.84 -6.76
CA ALA A 156 8.25 -4.90 -5.31
C ALA A 156 9.42 -4.20 -4.59
N ALA A 157 10.66 -4.42 -5.02
CA ALA A 157 11.85 -3.78 -4.45
C ALA A 157 11.80 -2.24 -4.59
N VAL A 158 11.43 -1.72 -5.78
CA VAL A 158 11.24 -0.27 -6.00
C VAL A 158 10.18 0.29 -5.06
N SER A 159 9.09 -0.47 -4.88
CA SER A 159 7.97 -0.04 -4.03
C SER A 159 8.32 -0.08 -2.55
N VAL A 160 9.07 -1.10 -2.11
CA VAL A 160 9.65 -1.19 -0.77
C VAL A 160 10.56 -0.01 -0.51
N TRP A 161 11.50 0.28 -1.41
CA TRP A 161 12.42 1.42 -1.30
C TRP A 161 11.65 2.73 -1.09
N LYS A 162 10.62 2.97 -1.91
CA LYS A 162 9.81 4.19 -1.83
C LYS A 162 8.99 4.28 -0.53
N ILE A 163 8.31 3.20 -0.15
CA ILE A 163 7.37 3.19 1.00
C ILE A 163 8.11 3.13 2.35
N THR A 164 9.34 2.63 2.38
CA THR A 164 10.16 2.52 3.60
C THR A 164 10.31 3.86 4.33
N GLY A 165 10.52 4.96 3.59
CA GLY A 165 10.66 6.29 4.20
C GLY A 165 9.39 6.77 4.90
N TYR A 166 8.22 6.47 4.35
CA TYR A 166 6.94 6.74 5.00
C TYR A 166 6.77 5.91 6.27
N ALA A 167 7.02 4.59 6.20
CA ALA A 167 6.93 3.69 7.35
C ALA A 167 7.87 4.15 8.49
N MET A 168 9.11 4.52 8.15
CA MET A 168 10.10 5.04 9.10
C MET A 168 9.59 6.27 9.85
N VAL A 169 9.03 7.27 9.15
CA VAL A 169 8.54 8.50 9.80
C VAL A 169 7.40 8.20 10.78
N ILE A 170 6.46 7.32 10.40
CA ILE A 170 5.37 6.93 11.30
C ILE A 170 5.88 6.17 12.52
N PHE A 171 6.78 5.21 12.34
CA PHE A 171 7.38 4.49 13.46
C PHE A 171 8.18 5.41 14.37
N LEU A 172 8.89 6.39 13.81
CA LEU A 172 9.65 7.36 14.58
C LEU A 172 8.76 8.24 15.44
N ALA A 173 7.64 8.73 14.89
CA ALA A 173 6.64 9.46 15.68
C ALA A 173 6.10 8.59 16.83
N GLY A 174 5.75 7.32 16.53
CA GLY A 174 5.31 6.38 17.55
C GLY A 174 6.36 6.06 18.62
N LEU A 175 7.64 6.02 18.26
CA LEU A 175 8.75 5.83 19.20
C LEU A 175 8.90 7.04 20.13
N GLN A 176 8.75 8.24 19.59
CA GLN A 176 8.90 9.50 20.32
C GLN A 176 7.75 9.76 21.29
N ASP A 177 6.56 9.20 21.03
CA ASP A 177 5.42 9.26 21.92
C ASP A 177 5.56 8.34 23.16
N ILE A 178 6.52 7.40 23.16
CA ILE A 178 6.73 6.48 24.29
C ILE A 178 7.42 7.25 25.44
N PRO A 179 6.83 7.32 26.65
CA PRO A 179 7.45 8.00 27.78
C PRO A 179 8.80 7.37 28.16
N ARG A 180 9.84 8.20 28.25
CA ARG A 180 11.19 7.77 28.64
C ARG A 180 11.23 7.02 29.98
N ALA A 181 10.37 7.40 30.92
CA ALA A 181 10.25 6.77 32.24
C ALA A 181 10.00 5.25 32.16
N LEU A 182 9.26 4.76 31.16
CA LEU A 182 9.03 3.32 30.97
C LEU A 182 10.32 2.56 30.60
N HIS A 183 11.19 3.20 29.83
CA HIS A 183 12.48 2.65 29.45
C HIS A 183 13.49 2.68 30.59
N GLU A 184 13.45 3.70 31.43
CA GLU A 184 14.28 3.83 32.63
C GLU A 184 13.87 2.81 33.70
N ALA A 185 12.57 2.67 33.98
CA ALA A 185 12.04 1.66 34.90
C ALA A 185 12.45 0.24 34.48
N ALA A 186 12.25 -0.11 33.21
CA ALA A 186 12.66 -1.42 32.70
C ALA A 186 14.18 -1.64 32.79
N ALA A 187 15.00 -0.58 32.64
CA ALA A 187 16.45 -0.70 32.79
C ALA A 187 16.87 -0.94 34.25
N LEU A 188 16.18 -0.33 35.22
CA LEU A 188 16.37 -0.58 36.65
C LEU A 188 16.02 -2.03 37.02
N ASP A 189 15.00 -2.61 36.37
CA ASP A 189 14.63 -4.03 36.50
C ASP A 189 15.59 -5.00 35.78
N GLY A 190 16.73 -4.51 35.27
CA GLY A 190 17.74 -5.33 34.58
C GLY A 190 17.36 -5.75 33.15
N ALA A 191 16.35 -5.11 32.54
CA ALA A 191 15.98 -5.42 31.17
C ALA A 191 16.98 -4.81 30.17
N GLY A 192 17.77 -5.68 29.52
CA GLY A 192 18.65 -5.28 28.41
C GLY A 192 17.90 -4.76 27.17
N PRO A 193 18.61 -4.23 26.16
CA PRO A 193 18.02 -3.55 25.00
C PRO A 193 16.97 -4.38 24.25
N TRP A 194 17.25 -5.67 24.03
CA TRP A 194 16.31 -6.57 23.36
C TRP A 194 15.05 -6.85 24.18
N ARG A 195 15.19 -7.03 25.51
CA ARG A 195 14.03 -7.25 26.40
C ARG A 195 13.15 -6.01 26.44
N ARG A 196 13.75 -4.82 26.53
CA ARG A 196 13.04 -3.54 26.44
C ARG A 196 12.31 -3.37 25.11
N PHE A 197 12.96 -3.66 23.99
CA PHE A 197 12.32 -3.58 22.68
C PHE A 197 11.10 -4.50 22.59
N ARG A 198 11.25 -5.77 22.97
CA ARG A 198 10.18 -6.76 22.87
C ARG A 198 9.00 -6.52 23.83
N HIS A 199 9.25 -6.05 25.05
CA HIS A 199 8.23 -5.96 26.10
C HIS A 199 7.72 -4.55 26.39
N VAL A 200 8.46 -3.51 25.98
CA VAL A 200 8.04 -2.10 26.17
C VAL A 200 7.77 -1.45 24.81
N THR A 201 8.78 -1.40 23.93
CA THR A 201 8.68 -0.66 22.67
C THR A 201 7.66 -1.29 21.70
N TRP A 202 7.81 -2.57 21.36
CA TRP A 202 6.98 -3.23 20.37
C TRP A 202 5.49 -3.26 20.75
N PRO A 203 5.09 -3.55 22.01
CA PRO A 203 3.68 -3.48 22.41
C PRO A 203 3.09 -2.07 22.29
N LEU A 204 3.84 -1.03 22.66
CA LEU A 204 3.39 0.37 22.58
C LEU A 204 3.39 0.90 21.13
N LEU A 205 4.23 0.34 20.25
CA LEU A 205 4.23 0.65 18.82
C LEU A 205 3.15 -0.06 18.01
N ARG A 206 2.38 -0.98 18.59
CA ARG A 206 1.33 -1.74 17.86
C ARG A 206 0.34 -0.83 17.09
N PRO A 207 -0.14 0.31 17.62
CA PRO A 207 -1.01 1.22 16.86
C PRO A 207 -0.31 1.82 15.63
N SER A 208 0.96 2.20 15.74
CA SER A 208 1.75 2.70 14.61
C SER A 208 2.03 1.58 13.59
N ALA A 209 2.36 0.37 14.05
CA ALA A 209 2.55 -0.79 13.19
C ALA A 209 1.27 -1.17 12.43
N ALA A 210 0.13 -1.14 13.12
CA ALA A 210 -1.20 -1.32 12.55
C ALA A 210 -1.48 -0.32 11.44
N PHE A 211 -1.22 0.96 11.71
CA PHE A 211 -1.41 2.03 10.74
C PHE A 211 -0.52 1.83 9.53
N VAL A 212 0.80 1.68 9.72
CA VAL A 212 1.77 1.43 8.63
C VAL A 212 1.38 0.23 7.79
N ALA A 213 1.03 -0.89 8.42
CA ALA A 213 0.62 -2.10 7.70
C ALA A 213 -0.63 -1.84 6.86
N THR A 214 -1.63 -1.13 7.39
CA THR A 214 -2.89 -0.84 6.69
C THR A 214 -2.65 0.09 5.50
N THR A 215 -1.92 1.18 5.72
CA THR A 215 -1.62 2.16 4.67
C THR A 215 -0.73 1.58 3.59
N SER A 216 0.31 0.81 3.96
CA SER A 216 1.18 0.14 2.98
C SER A 216 0.43 -0.93 2.19
N LEU A 217 -0.53 -1.63 2.82
CA LEU A 217 -1.39 -2.59 2.12
C LEU A 217 -2.22 -1.86 1.06
N ILE A 218 -2.93 -0.79 1.44
CA ILE A 218 -3.73 0.02 0.51
C ILE A 218 -2.86 0.54 -0.64
N LEU A 219 -1.69 1.11 -0.35
CA LEU A 219 -0.76 1.64 -1.36
C LEU A 219 -0.26 0.55 -2.32
N SER A 220 0.10 -0.62 -1.80
CA SER A 220 0.58 -1.73 -2.63
C SER A 220 -0.50 -2.30 -3.55
N PHE A 221 -1.75 -2.35 -3.09
CA PHE A 221 -2.90 -2.75 -3.90
C PHE A 221 -3.18 -1.73 -5.03
N GLN A 222 -2.83 -0.47 -4.82
CA GLN A 222 -2.98 0.63 -5.76
C GLN A 222 -1.70 0.91 -6.57
N ALA A 223 -0.77 -0.04 -6.68
CA ALA A 223 0.51 0.09 -7.37
C ALA A 223 0.37 0.19 -8.91
N PHE A 224 -0.44 1.12 -9.41
CA PHE A 224 -0.74 1.29 -10.83
C PHE A 224 0.42 1.94 -11.60
N ASP A 225 0.89 3.10 -11.13
CA ASP A 225 1.86 3.94 -11.85
C ASP A 225 3.17 3.19 -12.11
N VAL A 226 3.70 2.52 -11.09
CA VAL A 226 4.96 1.77 -11.18
C VAL A 226 4.85 0.63 -12.20
N ILE A 227 3.70 -0.07 -12.25
CA ILE A 227 3.47 -1.13 -13.24
C ILE A 227 3.30 -0.52 -14.64
N ARG A 228 2.44 0.49 -14.78
CA ARG A 228 2.10 1.10 -16.07
C ARG A 228 3.32 1.69 -16.76
N VAL A 229 4.23 2.30 -16.00
CA VAL A 229 5.43 2.95 -16.54
C VAL A 229 6.54 1.92 -16.79
N MET A 230 6.82 1.03 -15.84
CA MET A 230 8.02 0.18 -15.92
C MET A 230 7.84 -1.07 -16.79
N THR A 231 6.65 -1.67 -16.82
CA THR A 231 6.46 -3.02 -17.38
C THR A 231 5.21 -3.18 -18.23
N GLN A 232 4.22 -2.29 -18.07
CA GLN A 232 2.92 -2.37 -18.75
C GLN A 232 2.25 -3.74 -18.51
N GLY A 233 2.38 -4.28 -17.30
CA GLY A 233 1.83 -5.58 -16.92
C GLY A 233 2.66 -6.78 -17.39
N GLY A 234 3.69 -6.58 -18.20
CA GLY A 234 4.57 -7.63 -18.72
C GLY A 234 5.73 -8.01 -17.79
N PRO A 235 6.58 -8.96 -18.23
CA PRO A 235 6.41 -9.80 -19.42
C PRO A 235 5.34 -10.88 -19.20
N VAL A 236 4.63 -11.28 -20.26
CA VAL A 236 3.60 -12.35 -20.24
C VAL A 236 2.57 -12.19 -19.09
N LYS A 237 2.09 -10.96 -18.87
CA LYS A 237 1.14 -10.60 -17.80
C LYS A 237 1.62 -10.89 -16.37
N SER A 238 2.91 -11.17 -16.15
CA SER A 238 3.46 -11.55 -14.84
C SER A 238 3.39 -10.42 -13.80
N THR A 239 3.38 -9.16 -14.24
CA THR A 239 3.26 -7.99 -13.36
C THR A 239 1.88 -7.33 -13.41
N THR A 240 0.92 -7.98 -14.07
CA THR A 240 -0.46 -7.50 -14.13
C THR A 240 -1.14 -7.68 -12.76
N LEU A 241 -1.07 -6.64 -11.94
CA LEU A 241 -1.78 -6.53 -10.67
C LEU A 241 -3.20 -6.01 -10.86
N PHE A 242 -4.01 -6.10 -9.80
CA PHE A 242 -5.47 -5.94 -9.87
C PHE A 242 -5.90 -4.60 -10.49
N VAL A 243 -5.35 -3.48 -10.02
CA VAL A 243 -5.71 -2.15 -10.54
C VAL A 243 -5.24 -1.96 -11.98
N TYR A 244 -4.09 -2.52 -12.35
CA TYR A 244 -3.62 -2.50 -13.74
C TYR A 244 -4.53 -3.32 -14.66
N ALA A 245 -5.02 -4.48 -14.19
CA ALA A 245 -5.97 -5.29 -14.95
C ALA A 245 -7.30 -4.54 -15.21
N ILE A 246 -7.80 -3.78 -14.22
CA ILE A 246 -8.97 -2.89 -14.42
C ILE A 246 -8.67 -1.89 -15.55
N TYR A 247 -7.50 -1.25 -15.52
CA TYR A 247 -7.08 -0.30 -16.55
C TYR A 247 -7.05 -0.95 -17.94
N GLU A 248 -6.46 -2.13 -18.09
CA GLU A 248 -6.46 -2.87 -19.36
C GLU A 248 -7.89 -3.13 -19.85
N HIS A 249 -8.81 -3.52 -18.96
CA HIS A 249 -10.20 -3.74 -19.35
C HIS A 249 -10.91 -2.47 -19.81
N VAL A 250 -10.70 -1.32 -19.17
CA VAL A 250 -11.35 -0.06 -19.57
C VAL A 250 -10.73 0.50 -20.86
N PHE A 251 -9.41 0.71 -20.85
CA PHE A 251 -8.75 1.58 -21.82
C PHE A 251 -8.08 0.84 -22.98
N VAL A 252 -7.75 -0.44 -22.80
CA VAL A 252 -7.13 -1.25 -23.86
C VAL A 252 -8.19 -2.11 -24.55
N ASN A 253 -9.00 -2.82 -23.76
CA ASN A 253 -9.96 -3.78 -24.26
C ASN A 253 -11.36 -3.21 -24.51
N LEU A 254 -11.63 -1.97 -24.09
CA LEU A 254 -12.95 -1.32 -24.17
C LEU A 254 -14.06 -2.21 -23.59
N ARG A 255 -13.84 -2.78 -22.40
CA ARG A 255 -14.78 -3.64 -21.67
C ARG A 255 -15.16 -2.99 -20.33
N VAL A 256 -15.82 -1.82 -20.41
CA VAL A 256 -16.19 -1.03 -19.23
C VAL A 256 -17.10 -1.79 -18.28
N GLY A 257 -18.04 -2.59 -18.80
CA GLY A 257 -18.90 -3.45 -17.97
C GLY A 257 -18.11 -4.44 -17.11
N ARG A 258 -17.12 -5.12 -17.71
CA ARG A 258 -16.26 -6.07 -16.99
C ARG A 258 -15.33 -5.37 -16.01
N ALA A 259 -14.72 -4.26 -16.41
CA ALA A 259 -13.90 -3.44 -15.50
C ALA A 259 -14.71 -2.94 -14.30
N SER A 260 -15.96 -2.53 -14.53
CA SER A 260 -16.87 -2.08 -13.48
C SER A 260 -17.19 -3.21 -12.49
N ALA A 261 -17.40 -4.43 -12.97
CA ALA A 261 -17.54 -5.61 -12.10
C ALA A 261 -16.27 -5.86 -11.27
N MET A 262 -15.08 -5.73 -11.88
CA MET A 262 -13.80 -5.84 -11.15
C MET A 262 -13.66 -4.75 -10.08
N ILE A 263 -14.06 -3.50 -10.35
CA ILE A 263 -14.03 -2.40 -9.36
C ILE A 263 -14.91 -2.72 -8.15
N VAL A 264 -16.12 -3.25 -8.36
CA VAL A 264 -17.03 -3.63 -7.27
C VAL A 264 -16.42 -4.74 -6.41
N ILE A 265 -15.86 -5.78 -7.04
CA ILE A 265 -15.20 -6.88 -6.34
C ILE A 265 -14.00 -6.36 -5.55
N PHE A 266 -13.19 -5.49 -6.17
CA PHE A 266 -12.03 -4.88 -5.53
C PHE A 266 -12.40 -4.08 -4.28
N PHE A 267 -13.44 -3.25 -4.38
CA PHE A 267 -13.93 -2.46 -3.27
C PHE A 267 -14.38 -3.35 -2.11
N GLY A 268 -15.20 -4.37 -2.40
CA GLY A 268 -15.64 -5.33 -1.38
C GLY A 268 -14.48 -6.09 -0.74
N PHE A 269 -13.49 -6.47 -1.54
CA PHE A 269 -12.29 -7.16 -1.08
C PHE A 269 -11.41 -6.27 -0.18
N LEU A 270 -11.14 -5.02 -0.59
CA LEU A 270 -10.38 -4.07 0.22
C LEU A 270 -11.10 -3.75 1.53
N LEU A 271 -12.42 -3.60 1.50
CA LEU A 271 -13.23 -3.39 2.69
C LEU A 271 -13.12 -4.58 3.64
N LEU A 272 -13.25 -5.80 3.13
CA LEU A 272 -13.09 -7.04 3.91
C LEU A 272 -11.70 -7.12 4.54
N LEU A 273 -10.64 -6.94 3.76
CA LEU A 273 -9.26 -6.96 4.25
C LEU A 273 -9.04 -5.92 5.34
N THR A 274 -9.52 -4.68 5.14
CA THR A 274 -9.38 -3.60 6.12
C THR A 274 -10.10 -3.94 7.43
N VAL A 275 -11.32 -4.49 7.35
CA VAL A 275 -12.09 -4.90 8.54
C VAL A 275 -11.38 -6.05 9.27
N LEU A 276 -10.92 -7.08 8.56
CA LEU A 276 -10.20 -8.21 9.13
C LEU A 276 -8.90 -7.78 9.81
N GLN A 277 -8.14 -6.90 9.16
CA GLN A 277 -6.90 -6.35 9.71
C GLN A 277 -7.18 -5.57 11.00
N LEU A 278 -8.14 -4.65 11.00
CA LEU A 278 -8.51 -3.89 12.19
C LEU A 278 -9.02 -4.78 13.32
N TRP A 279 -9.79 -5.82 12.99
CA TRP A 279 -10.28 -6.79 13.96
C TRP A 279 -9.13 -7.58 14.59
N ALA A 280 -8.22 -8.14 13.78
CA ALA A 280 -7.08 -8.92 14.27
C ALA A 280 -6.15 -8.09 15.17
N LEU A 281 -5.91 -6.83 14.79
CA LEU A 281 -5.07 -5.91 15.57
C LEU A 281 -5.72 -5.49 16.89
N ARG A 282 -7.05 -5.30 16.92
CA ARG A 282 -7.81 -5.01 18.16
C ARG A 282 -7.92 -6.22 19.08
N ALA A 283 -8.07 -7.42 18.54
CA ALA A 283 -8.13 -8.66 19.32
C ALA A 283 -6.81 -8.95 20.07
N GLY A 284 -5.68 -8.50 19.54
CA GLY A 284 -4.36 -8.63 20.18
C GLY A 284 -4.03 -7.53 21.19
N ALA A 285 -4.82 -6.46 21.29
CA ALA A 285 -4.58 -5.38 22.25
C ALA A 285 -5.11 -5.79 23.65
N PRO A 286 -4.33 -5.64 24.74
CA PRO A 286 -4.86 -5.80 26.08
C PRO A 286 -6.02 -4.83 26.26
N ARG A 287 -7.19 -5.33 26.66
CA ARG A 287 -8.32 -4.46 27.01
C ARG A 287 -7.89 -3.58 28.16
N GLU A 288 -7.73 -2.28 27.90
CA GLU A 288 -7.57 -1.29 28.97
C GLU A 288 -8.68 -1.51 29.98
N GLY A 289 -8.27 -1.73 31.23
CA GLY A 289 -9.16 -2.08 32.32
C GLY A 289 -10.31 -1.10 32.40
N ARG A 290 -11.55 -1.63 32.33
CA ARG A 290 -12.71 -0.95 32.90
C ARG A 290 -12.32 -0.57 34.33
N ARG A 291 -12.06 0.70 34.58
CA ARG A 291 -12.01 1.22 35.95
C ARG A 291 -13.40 0.95 36.55
N PRO A 292 -13.52 0.18 37.64
CA PRO A 292 -14.77 0.17 38.37
C PRO A 292 -15.02 1.59 38.90
N SER A 293 -16.19 2.10 38.57
CA SER A 293 -16.78 3.33 39.12
C SER A 293 -16.98 3.22 40.62
#